data_AF-A0A3R7ALN7-F1
#
_entry.id   AF-A0A3R7ALN7-F1
#
_cell.length_a   1.000
_cell.length_b   1.000
_cell.length_c   1.000
_cell.angle_alpha   90.00
_cell.angle_beta   90.00
_cell.angle_gamma   90.00
#
_symmetry.space_group_name_H-M   'P 1'
#
loop_
_entity.id
_entity.type
_entity.pdbx_description
1 polymer ?
#
loop_
_entity_poly.entity_id
_entity_poly.type
_entity_poly.pdbx_seq_one_letter_code
_entity_poly.pdbx_strand_id
1 'polypeptide(L)'
;MAYRSSTSGMWVPGVKKAQMSDRGEEQLPPVVSVSSLPIEVREKEILYAVETSSVVILAGETGSGKTTQTPQYLYRAKFGKIAVTQPRRIAAITVAERVASEMGVRLGGEVRNQIRPVGYAVRFEEKWDPERTGIKFLTDGMLVRETMLDPLLSHYNVIMLDEAHERNLETDILLGLIKKILKRRPDLRVVRTVGS
;
A
#
# COMPACT_ATOMS: atom_id res chain seq x y z
N MET A 1 -42.86 28.04 2.33
CA MET A 1 -43.21 27.67 3.71
C MET A 1 -42.37 26.43 4.07
N ALA A 2 -41.52 26.56 5.12
CA ALA A 2 -40.66 25.58 5.82
C ALA A 2 -39.66 24.75 4.96
N TYR A 3 -38.32 24.90 4.99
CA TYR A 3 -37.28 25.06 6.03
C TYR A 3 -36.74 23.74 6.66
N ARG A 4 -35.56 23.35 6.16
CA ARG A 4 -34.35 22.74 6.77
C ARG A 4 -34.47 21.70 7.91
N SER A 5 -33.61 20.67 7.82
CA SER A 5 -32.31 20.52 8.54
C SER A 5 -31.92 19.02 8.60
N SER A 6 -30.68 18.55 8.75
CA SER A 6 -29.31 19.05 8.55
C SER A 6 -28.35 17.90 8.94
N THR A 7 -27.33 17.65 8.12
CA THR A 7 -25.91 17.31 8.46
C THR A 7 -25.55 16.33 9.58
N SER A 8 -24.74 15.33 9.20
CA SER A 8 -23.44 15.01 9.82
C SER A 8 -22.60 14.27 8.74
N GLY A 9 -21.49 14.75 8.19
CA GLY A 9 -20.61 15.83 8.62
C GLY A 9 -19.33 15.26 9.24
N MET A 10 -18.45 14.66 8.43
CA MET A 10 -17.01 14.70 8.74
C MET A 10 -16.19 14.74 7.45
N TRP A 11 -16.24 15.89 6.80
CA TRP A 11 -15.17 16.35 5.90
C TRP A 11 -14.07 16.95 6.78
N VAL A 12 -12.82 16.52 6.57
CA VAL A 12 -11.61 17.16 7.09
C VAL A 12 -10.58 17.23 5.94
N PRO A 13 -9.84 18.33 5.74
CA PRO A 13 -9.07 18.57 4.51
C PRO A 13 -7.63 18.04 4.60
N GLY A 14 -7.08 17.51 3.49
CA GLY A 14 -5.61 17.38 3.37
C GLY A 14 -5.06 16.43 2.31
N VAL A 15 -5.78 15.38 1.92
CA VAL A 15 -5.33 14.46 0.86
C VAL A 15 -6.10 14.76 -0.41
N LYS A 16 -5.42 15.23 -1.45
CA LYS A 16 -5.99 15.13 -2.79
C LYS A 16 -6.09 13.63 -3.08
N LYS A 17 -7.30 13.05 -3.04
CA LYS A 17 -7.54 11.73 -3.66
C LYS A 17 -6.91 11.81 -5.05
N ALA A 18 -5.97 10.93 -5.34
CA ALA A 18 -5.35 10.91 -6.65
C ALA A 18 -6.48 10.82 -7.68
N GLN A 19 -6.47 11.72 -8.67
CA GLN A 19 -7.32 11.57 -9.84
C GLN A 19 -6.84 10.32 -10.58
N MET A 20 -7.33 9.14 -10.15
CA MET A 20 -7.36 7.98 -11.02
C MET A 20 -8.20 8.43 -12.21
N SER A 21 -7.57 8.50 -13.39
CA SER A 21 -8.26 8.72 -14.65
C SER A 21 -9.49 7.84 -14.70
N ASP A 22 -10.59 8.40 -15.21
CA ASP A 22 -11.93 7.82 -15.42
C ASP A 22 -11.91 6.63 -16.40
N ARG A 23 -10.97 5.70 -16.21
CA ARG A 23 -10.84 4.44 -16.94
C ARG A 23 -11.90 3.54 -16.31
N GLY A 24 -12.84 3.10 -17.16
CA GLY A 24 -14.11 2.48 -16.80
C GLY A 24 -14.06 1.60 -15.56
N GLU A 25 -15.13 1.65 -14.77
CA GLU A 25 -15.36 0.88 -13.55
C GLU A 25 -15.30 -0.63 -13.80
N GLU A 26 -14.12 -1.15 -14.12
CA GLU A 26 -13.88 -2.58 -14.26
C GLU A 26 -13.65 -3.09 -12.84
N GLN A 27 -14.76 -3.49 -12.22
CA GLN A 27 -14.80 -3.99 -10.85
C GLN A 27 -13.83 -5.15 -10.67
N LEU A 28 -13.02 -5.08 -9.62
CA LEU A 28 -12.28 -6.24 -9.14
C LEU A 28 -13.26 -7.39 -8.90
N PRO A 29 -12.86 -8.65 -9.14
CA PRO A 29 -13.69 -9.79 -8.77
C PRO A 29 -14.00 -9.75 -7.26
N PRO A 30 -15.17 -10.25 -6.85
CA PRO A 30 -15.54 -10.30 -5.44
C PRO A 30 -14.49 -11.09 -4.65
N VAL A 31 -14.01 -10.50 -3.55
CA VAL A 31 -13.00 -11.11 -2.69
C VAL A 31 -13.64 -12.29 -1.96
N VAL A 32 -13.06 -13.47 -2.13
CA VAL A 32 -13.46 -14.68 -1.39
C VAL A 32 -12.59 -14.76 -0.14
N SER A 33 -13.12 -14.42 1.04
CA SER A 33 -12.37 -14.61 2.30
C SER A 33 -12.41 -16.09 2.67
N VAL A 34 -11.22 -16.70 2.80
CA VAL A 34 -11.05 -18.14 3.06
C VAL A 34 -10.88 -18.42 4.56
N SER A 35 -10.73 -17.38 5.38
CA SER A 35 -10.54 -17.43 6.85
C SER A 35 -10.68 -16.02 7.43
N SER A 36 -11.39 -15.85 8.56
CA SER A 36 -11.49 -14.54 9.23
C SER A 36 -10.16 -14.15 9.89
N LEU A 37 -9.35 -13.32 9.23
CA LEU A 37 -8.11 -12.83 9.81
C LEU A 37 -8.40 -11.77 10.90
N PRO A 38 -7.65 -11.74 12.02
CA PRO A 38 -7.87 -10.77 13.09
C PRO A 38 -7.89 -9.30 12.65
N ILE A 39 -7.17 -8.95 11.58
CA ILE A 39 -7.12 -7.58 11.05
C ILE A 39 -8.42 -7.13 10.36
N GLU A 40 -9.27 -8.06 9.91
CA GLU A 40 -10.47 -7.73 9.12
C GLU A 40 -11.46 -6.85 9.89
N VAL A 41 -11.66 -7.12 11.18
CA VAL A 41 -12.56 -6.32 12.04
C VAL A 41 -12.04 -4.89 12.26
N ARG A 42 -10.77 -4.62 11.91
CA ARG A 42 -10.09 -3.34 12.09
C ARG A 42 -9.93 -2.54 10.79
N GLU A 43 -10.48 -2.99 9.66
CA GLU A 43 -10.33 -2.32 8.35
C GLU A 43 -10.66 -0.82 8.42
N LYS A 44 -11.83 -0.45 8.98
CA LYS A 44 -12.24 0.96 9.08
C LYS A 44 -11.32 1.80 9.95
N GLU A 45 -10.82 1.21 11.04
CA GLU A 45 -9.89 1.88 11.97
C GLU A 45 -8.55 2.15 11.30
N ILE A 46 -8.04 1.17 10.54
CA ILE A 46 -6.79 1.30 9.76
C ILE A 46 -6.94 2.40 8.71
N LEU A 47 -8.01 2.37 7.91
CA LEU A 47 -8.24 3.38 6.87
C LEU A 47 -8.32 4.79 7.46
N TYR A 48 -9.03 4.95 8.57
CA TYR A 48 -9.13 6.24 9.25
C TYR A 48 -7.77 6.72 9.77
N ALA A 49 -6.97 5.83 10.38
CA ALA A 49 -5.65 6.17 10.88
C ALA A 49 -4.71 6.61 9.75
N VAL A 50 -4.71 5.91 8.62
CA VAL A 50 -3.85 6.23 7.46
C VAL A 50 -4.30 7.52 6.76
N GLU A 51 -5.60 7.82 6.72
CA GLU A 51 -6.11 9.08 6.18
C GLU A 51 -5.61 10.29 7.01
N THR A 52 -5.72 10.17 8.34
CA THR A 52 -5.56 11.28 9.29
C THR A 52 -4.12 11.47 9.79
N SER A 53 -3.26 10.47 9.67
CA SER A 53 -1.88 10.51 10.18
C SER A 53 -0.86 10.26 9.07
N SER A 54 0.19 11.08 8.99
CA SER A 54 1.29 10.86 8.02
C SER A 54 2.06 9.56 8.25
N VAL A 55 2.13 9.11 9.51
CA VAL A 55 2.81 7.87 9.91
C VAL A 55 1.88 7.06 10.82
N VAL A 56 1.66 5.79 10.49
CA VAL A 56 0.85 4.84 11.28
C VAL A 56 1.70 3.63 11.61
N ILE A 57 1.62 3.17 12.86
CA ILE A 57 2.26 1.92 13.30
C ILE A 57 1.16 0.88 13.51
N LEU A 58 1.23 -0.22 12.77
CA LEU A 58 0.32 -1.37 12.89
C LEU A 58 1.03 -2.49 13.65
N ALA A 59 0.66 -2.66 14.93
CA ALA A 59 1.14 -3.73 15.77
C ALA A 59 0.13 -4.88 15.85
N GLY A 60 0.63 -6.11 15.85
CA GLY A 60 -0.17 -7.31 16.09
C GLY A 60 0.64 -8.58 15.85
N GLU A 61 0.09 -9.72 16.25
CA GLU A 61 0.78 -11.01 16.15
C GLU A 61 1.12 -11.37 14.69
N THR A 62 2.21 -12.12 14.49
CA THR A 62 2.52 -12.72 13.19
C THR A 62 1.37 -13.61 12.72
N GLY A 63 0.99 -13.53 11.45
CA GLY A 63 -0.17 -14.24 10.91
C GLY A 63 -1.51 -13.51 11.06
N SER A 64 -1.56 -12.34 11.72
CA SER A 64 -2.80 -11.52 11.81
C SER A 64 -3.28 -10.92 10.48
N GLY A 65 -2.48 -11.00 9.41
CA GLY A 65 -2.85 -10.50 8.08
C GLY A 65 -2.38 -9.07 7.74
N LYS A 66 -1.56 -8.42 8.58
CA LYS A 66 -1.06 -7.04 8.35
C LYS A 66 -0.49 -6.84 6.95
N THR A 67 0.45 -7.70 6.57
CA THR A 67 1.20 -7.65 5.31
C THR A 67 0.33 -7.85 4.07
N THR A 68 -0.64 -8.77 4.14
CA THR A 68 -1.45 -9.14 2.99
C THR A 68 -2.70 -8.28 2.86
N GLN A 69 -3.37 -7.94 3.97
CA GLN A 69 -4.67 -7.27 3.95
C GLN A 69 -4.58 -5.75 3.89
N THR A 70 -3.64 -5.12 4.61
CA THR A 70 -3.53 -3.65 4.67
C THR A 70 -3.38 -3.01 3.28
N PRO A 71 -2.50 -3.51 2.39
CA PRO A 71 -2.38 -2.95 1.04
C PRO A 71 -3.67 -3.07 0.22
N GLN A 72 -4.43 -4.15 0.43
CA GLN A 72 -5.71 -4.36 -0.26
C GLN A 72 -6.78 -3.38 0.22
N TYR A 73 -6.87 -3.12 1.53
CA TYR A 73 -7.78 -2.11 2.09
C TYR A 73 -7.48 -0.74 1.50
N LEU A 74 -6.21 -0.33 1.51
CA LEU A 74 -5.76 0.95 0.97
C LEU A 74 -6.05 1.09 -0.54
N TYR A 75 -5.82 0.02 -1.30
CA TYR A 75 -6.09 0.01 -2.73
C TYR A 75 -7.60 0.14 -3.02
N ARG A 76 -8.46 -0.63 -2.33
CA ARG A 76 -9.92 -0.55 -2.48
C ARG A 76 -10.47 0.82 -2.07
N ALA A 77 -9.90 1.43 -1.03
CA ALA A 77 -10.25 2.77 -0.58
C ALA A 77 -9.69 3.90 -1.46
N LYS A 78 -8.97 3.56 -2.56
CA LYS A 78 -8.43 4.51 -3.55
C LYS A 78 -7.39 5.49 -2.97
N PHE A 79 -6.51 5.00 -2.09
CA PHE A 79 -5.37 5.77 -1.59
C PHE A 79 -4.32 6.10 -2.68
N GLY A 80 -4.42 5.48 -3.85
CA GLY A 80 -3.47 5.62 -4.95
C GLY A 80 -2.49 4.46 -4.98
N LYS A 81 -1.25 4.72 -5.38
CA LYS A 81 -0.22 3.67 -5.49
C LYS A 81 0.43 3.37 -4.15
N ILE A 82 0.55 2.09 -3.85
CA ILE A 82 1.10 1.55 -2.61
C ILE A 82 2.40 0.80 -2.90
N ALA A 83 3.48 1.20 -2.25
CA ALA A 83 4.70 0.40 -2.16
C ALA A 83 4.70 -0.38 -0.83
N VAL A 84 5.03 -1.66 -0.86
CA VAL A 84 5.15 -2.50 0.34
C VAL A 84 6.53 -3.11 0.35
N THR A 85 7.38 -2.69 1.28
CA THR A 85 8.72 -3.26 1.38
C THR A 85 8.73 -4.58 2.15
N GLN A 86 9.66 -5.46 1.79
CA GLN A 86 9.95 -6.71 2.47
C GLN A 86 11.47 -6.84 2.62
N PRO A 87 12.00 -7.27 3.76
CA PRO A 87 13.46 -7.39 3.94
C PRO A 87 14.05 -8.49 3.04
N ARG A 88 13.25 -9.49 2.64
CA ARG A 88 13.70 -10.68 1.91
C ARG A 88 13.08 -10.77 0.53
N ARG A 89 13.89 -11.15 -0.46
CA ARG A 89 13.46 -11.35 -1.86
C ARG A 89 12.30 -12.35 -1.98
N ILE A 90 12.42 -13.50 -1.30
CA ILE A 90 11.38 -14.54 -1.35
C ILE A 90 10.06 -14.04 -0.72
N ALA A 91 10.14 -13.27 0.37
CA ALA A 91 8.97 -12.68 1.00
C ALA A 91 8.26 -11.70 0.05
N ALA A 92 9.00 -10.79 -0.60
CA ALA A 92 8.43 -9.86 -1.59
C ALA A 92 7.66 -10.57 -2.71
N ILE A 93 8.23 -11.64 -3.27
CA ILE A 93 7.60 -12.40 -4.36
C ILE A 93 6.37 -13.16 -3.86
N THR A 94 6.53 -13.94 -2.79
CA THR A 94 5.47 -14.84 -2.29
C THR A 94 4.28 -14.07 -1.73
N VAL A 95 4.50 -12.94 -1.06
CA VAL A 95 3.43 -12.06 -0.60
C VAL A 95 2.69 -11.45 -1.79
N ALA A 96 3.40 -11.00 -2.83
CA ALA A 96 2.77 -10.48 -4.03
C ALA A 96 1.89 -11.54 -4.71
N GLU A 97 2.40 -12.77 -4.86
CA GLU A 97 1.65 -13.92 -5.40
C GLU A 97 0.40 -14.20 -4.58
N ARG A 98 0.54 -14.20 -3.24
CA ARG A 98 -0.57 -14.42 -2.31
C ARG A 98 -1.64 -13.33 -2.46
N VAL A 99 -1.26 -12.06 -2.46
CA VAL A 99 -2.19 -10.93 -2.55
C VAL A 99 -2.87 -10.88 -3.92
N ALA A 100 -2.15 -11.18 -5.01
CA ALA A 100 -2.75 -11.29 -6.34
C ALA A 100 -3.83 -12.41 -6.36
N SER A 101 -3.51 -13.58 -5.78
CA SER A 101 -4.44 -14.70 -5.66
C SER A 101 -5.69 -14.34 -4.84
N GLU A 102 -5.53 -13.70 -3.67
CA GLU A 102 -6.64 -13.25 -2.82
C GLU A 102 -7.52 -12.21 -3.52
N MET A 103 -6.93 -11.36 -4.36
CA MET A 103 -7.66 -10.38 -5.18
C MET A 103 -8.24 -10.98 -6.47
N GLY A 104 -8.09 -12.29 -6.72
CA GLY A 104 -8.60 -12.95 -7.92
C GLY A 104 -7.94 -12.47 -9.22
N VAL A 105 -6.72 -11.93 -9.16
CA VAL A 105 -5.98 -11.36 -10.28
C VAL A 105 -4.65 -12.09 -10.50
N ARG A 106 -4.08 -11.93 -11.71
CA ARG A 106 -2.71 -12.39 -11.96
C ARG A 106 -1.71 -11.32 -11.55
N LEU A 107 -0.53 -11.76 -11.12
CA LEU A 107 0.61 -10.86 -10.97
C LEU A 107 1.02 -10.24 -12.30
N GLY A 108 1.53 -9.02 -12.24
CA GLY A 108 2.56 -8.58 -13.18
C GLY A 108 2.28 -7.27 -13.90
N GLY A 109 2.99 -7.12 -15.02
CA GLY A 109 2.95 -5.95 -15.90
C GLY A 109 2.01 -6.10 -17.11
N GLU A 110 2.21 -5.28 -18.14
CA GLU A 110 1.26 -5.09 -19.24
C GLU A 110 0.83 -6.40 -19.94
N VAL A 111 -0.46 -6.71 -19.85
CA VAL A 111 -1.15 -7.68 -20.71
C VAL A 111 -2.48 -7.09 -21.14
N ARG A 112 -2.79 -7.19 -22.44
CA ARG A 112 -4.03 -6.65 -23.02
C ARG A 112 -5.25 -7.18 -22.27
N ASN A 113 -6.14 -6.26 -21.90
CA ASN A 113 -7.47 -6.53 -21.34
C ASN A 113 -7.48 -7.36 -20.03
N GLN A 114 -6.44 -7.25 -19.19
CA GLN A 114 -6.44 -7.84 -17.84
C GLN A 114 -5.93 -6.83 -16.81
N ILE A 115 -6.65 -6.69 -15.69
CA ILE A 115 -6.21 -5.89 -14.55
C ILE A 115 -5.16 -6.68 -13.77
N ARG A 116 -3.97 -6.10 -13.61
CA ARG A 116 -2.88 -6.63 -12.79
C ARG A 116 -2.44 -5.57 -11.79
N PRO A 117 -3.25 -5.34 -10.76
CA PRO A 117 -3.01 -4.26 -9.82
C PRO A 117 -1.86 -4.61 -8.86
N VAL A 118 -1.43 -5.87 -8.81
CA VAL A 118 -0.36 -6.36 -7.93
C VAL A 118 0.86 -6.74 -8.75
N GLY A 119 2.02 -6.24 -8.33
CA GLY A 119 3.31 -6.58 -8.92
C GLY A 119 4.42 -6.62 -7.87
N TYR A 120 5.62 -7.02 -8.31
CA TYR A 120 6.80 -6.94 -7.46
C TYR A 120 8.06 -6.45 -8.17
N ALA A 121 9.03 -5.98 -7.39
CA ALA A 121 10.38 -5.69 -7.85
C ALA A 121 11.42 -6.14 -6.83
N VAL A 122 12.30 -7.03 -7.26
CA VAL A 122 13.45 -7.50 -6.47
C VAL A 122 14.70 -7.40 -7.34
N ARG A 123 15.89 -7.51 -6.72
CA ARG A 123 17.12 -7.44 -7.49
C ARG A 123 17.13 -8.51 -8.60
N PHE A 124 17.39 -8.07 -9.83
CA PHE A 124 17.43 -8.88 -11.06
C PHE A 124 16.09 -9.43 -11.55
N GLU A 125 14.95 -9.11 -10.91
CA GLU A 125 13.65 -9.60 -11.35
C GLU A 125 12.53 -8.64 -10.98
N GLU A 126 11.76 -8.21 -11.98
CA GLU A 126 10.64 -7.30 -11.79
C GLU A 126 9.42 -7.79 -12.59
N LYS A 127 8.24 -7.76 -11.96
CA LYS A 127 6.95 -8.06 -12.59
C LYS A 127 5.92 -7.03 -12.13
N TRP A 128 5.92 -5.86 -12.76
CA TRP A 128 4.96 -4.79 -12.51
C TRP A 128 4.86 -3.88 -13.74
N ASP A 129 3.80 -3.06 -13.81
CA ASP A 129 3.58 -2.06 -14.83
C ASP A 129 3.46 -0.68 -14.18
N PRO A 130 4.26 0.32 -14.60
CA PRO A 130 4.23 1.65 -14.00
C PRO A 130 2.89 2.38 -14.07
N GLU A 131 2.01 2.07 -15.02
CA GLU A 131 0.70 2.72 -15.13
C GLU A 131 -0.41 1.94 -14.44
N ARG A 132 -0.33 0.60 -14.45
CA ARG A 132 -1.42 -0.31 -14.07
C ARG A 132 -1.24 -0.94 -12.69
N THR A 133 0.00 -1.12 -12.21
CA THR A 133 0.24 -1.69 -10.89
C THR A 133 -0.06 -0.66 -9.80
N GLY A 134 -1.07 -0.96 -8.97
CA GLY A 134 -1.48 -0.15 -7.83
C GLY A 134 -0.82 -0.56 -6.52
N ILE A 135 -0.44 -1.83 -6.37
CA ILE A 135 0.23 -2.40 -5.20
C ILE A 135 1.53 -3.05 -5.68
N LYS A 136 2.67 -2.51 -5.24
CA LYS A 136 3.99 -3.02 -5.59
C LYS A 136 4.71 -3.53 -4.35
N PHE A 137 5.01 -4.82 -4.33
CA PHE A 137 5.85 -5.43 -3.31
C PHE A 137 7.31 -5.37 -3.75
N LEU A 138 8.22 -4.90 -2.91
CA LEU A 138 9.62 -4.78 -3.30
C LEU A 138 10.56 -4.98 -2.12
N THR A 139 11.82 -5.31 -2.40
CA THR A 139 12.82 -5.33 -1.32
C THR A 139 13.20 -3.92 -0.90
N ASP A 140 13.62 -3.72 0.36
CA ASP A 140 14.10 -2.43 0.87
C ASP A 140 15.14 -1.79 -0.09
N GLY A 141 16.13 -2.57 -0.52
CA GLY A 141 17.17 -2.11 -1.44
C GLY A 141 16.64 -1.65 -2.81
N MET A 142 15.52 -2.21 -3.30
CA MET A 142 14.89 -1.75 -4.53
C MET A 142 14.18 -0.40 -4.33
N LEU A 143 13.52 -0.19 -3.19
CA LEU A 143 12.92 1.11 -2.89
C LEU A 143 13.99 2.19 -2.67
N VAL A 144 15.10 1.86 -1.97
CA VAL A 144 16.27 2.74 -1.85
C VAL A 144 16.81 3.10 -3.23
N ARG A 145 16.94 2.13 -4.15
CA ARG A 145 17.35 2.41 -5.53
C ARG A 145 16.38 3.35 -6.26
N GLU A 146 15.07 3.18 -6.09
CA GLU A 146 14.08 4.08 -6.67
C GLU A 146 14.23 5.52 -6.15
N THR A 147 14.60 5.73 -4.87
CA THR A 147 14.88 7.08 -4.34
C THR A 147 16.05 7.78 -5.05
N MET A 148 16.95 7.05 -5.69
CA MET A 148 18.04 7.66 -6.46
C MET A 148 17.56 8.25 -7.77
N LEU A 149 16.48 7.70 -8.34
CA LEU A 149 15.86 8.17 -9.59
C LEU A 149 14.76 9.20 -9.32
N ASP A 150 13.94 8.94 -8.29
CA ASP A 150 12.89 9.82 -7.81
C ASP A 150 13.07 10.08 -6.31
N PRO A 151 13.82 11.13 -5.93
CA PRO A 151 14.13 11.44 -4.53
C PRO A 151 12.90 11.74 -3.64
N LEU A 152 11.73 11.98 -4.23
CA LEU A 152 10.49 12.22 -3.50
C LEU A 152 9.54 11.02 -3.53
N LEU A 153 9.91 9.92 -4.21
CA LEU A 153 9.08 8.74 -4.41
C LEU A 153 7.67 9.13 -4.89
N SER A 154 7.61 10.08 -5.82
CA SER A 154 6.41 10.78 -6.26
C SER A 154 5.35 9.88 -6.87
N HIS A 155 5.75 8.70 -7.36
CA HIS A 155 4.87 7.66 -7.87
C HIS A 155 4.01 6.99 -6.81
N TYR A 156 4.36 7.07 -5.52
CA TYR A 156 3.62 6.42 -4.44
C TYR A 156 2.86 7.43 -3.58
N ASN A 157 1.69 7.01 -3.13
CA ASN A 157 0.86 7.74 -2.17
C ASN A 157 0.98 7.13 -0.77
N VAL A 158 1.21 5.82 -0.69
CA VAL A 158 1.44 5.09 0.55
C VAL A 158 2.69 4.23 0.44
N ILE A 159 3.54 4.30 1.45
CA ILE A 159 4.69 3.41 1.61
C ILE A 159 4.48 2.60 2.88
N MET A 160 4.37 1.29 2.73
CA MET A 160 4.30 0.34 3.83
C MET A 160 5.67 -0.29 4.05
N LEU A 161 6.24 -0.08 5.24
CA LEU A 161 7.50 -0.65 5.69
C LEU A 161 7.18 -1.90 6.51
N ASP A 162 7.19 -3.05 5.86
CA ASP A 162 6.86 -4.32 6.51
C ASP A 162 8.09 -4.93 7.18
N GLU A 163 7.86 -5.62 8.30
CA GLU A 163 8.93 -6.28 9.07
C GLU A 163 10.12 -5.38 9.42
N ALA A 164 9.91 -4.06 9.52
CA ALA A 164 10.95 -3.08 9.87
C ALA A 164 11.49 -3.21 11.32
N HIS A 165 11.16 -4.31 11.99
CA HIS A 165 11.78 -4.75 13.24
C HIS A 165 12.98 -5.67 12.98
N GLU A 166 13.09 -6.29 11.79
CA GLU A 166 14.33 -6.89 11.32
C GLU A 166 15.38 -5.79 11.17
N ARG A 167 16.44 -5.83 11.98
CA ARG A 167 17.52 -4.83 11.97
C ARG A 167 18.45 -5.06 10.78
N ASN A 168 18.04 -4.61 9.59
CA ASN A 168 18.91 -4.58 8.40
C ASN A 168 19.33 -3.13 8.07
N LEU A 169 20.51 -2.97 7.46
CA LEU A 169 21.10 -1.67 7.13
C LEU A 169 20.25 -0.89 6.11
N GLU A 170 19.74 -1.58 5.10
CA GLU A 170 18.86 -1.04 4.07
C GLU A 170 17.55 -0.47 4.66
N THR A 171 16.96 -1.12 5.65
CA THR A 171 15.78 -0.65 6.38
C THR A 171 16.08 0.65 7.12
N ASP A 172 17.22 0.74 7.81
CA ASP A 172 17.64 1.95 8.53
C ASP A 172 17.89 3.13 7.57
N ILE A 173 18.57 2.86 6.45
CA ILE A 173 18.77 3.86 5.37
C ILE A 173 17.41 4.33 4.84
N LEU A 174 16.50 3.40 4.55
CA LEU A 174 15.17 3.72 4.04
C LEU A 174 14.37 4.57 5.03
N LEU A 175 14.37 4.23 6.32
CA LEU A 175 13.72 5.03 7.37
C LEU A 175 14.28 6.47 7.41
N GLY A 176 15.61 6.61 7.30
CA GLY A 176 16.27 7.92 7.22
C GLY A 176 15.86 8.74 6.00
N LEU A 177 15.72 8.09 4.83
CA LEU A 177 15.26 8.72 3.59
C LEU A 177 13.78 9.10 3.69
N ILE A 178 12.91 8.20 4.11
CA ILE A 178 11.47 8.44 4.28
C ILE A 178 11.22 9.61 5.24
N LYS A 179 11.96 9.69 6.36
CA LYS A 179 11.87 10.82 7.29
C LYS A 179 12.20 12.16 6.62
N LYS A 180 13.11 12.19 5.64
CA LYS A 180 13.40 13.40 4.85
C LYS A 180 12.31 13.69 3.83
N ILE A 181 11.79 12.66 3.16
CA ILE A 181 10.72 12.78 2.16
C ILE A 181 9.43 13.30 2.80
N LEU A 182 9.03 12.79 3.96
CA LEU A 182 7.85 13.25 4.69
C LEU A 182 7.85 14.76 5.01
N LYS A 183 9.04 15.37 5.19
CA LYS A 183 9.15 16.83 5.37
C LYS A 183 8.83 17.63 4.10
N ARG A 184 8.94 16.99 2.93
CA ARG A 184 8.69 17.60 1.60
C ARG A 184 7.34 17.16 1.00
N ARG A 185 6.84 15.99 1.39
CA ARG A 185 5.58 15.37 0.94
C ARG A 185 4.62 15.18 2.12
N PRO A 186 3.89 16.22 2.56
CA PRO A 186 2.90 16.10 3.64
C PRO A 186 1.68 15.23 3.24
N ASP A 187 1.52 14.97 1.94
CA ASP A 187 0.51 14.10 1.36
C ASP A 187 0.91 12.61 1.36
N LEU A 188 2.20 12.29 1.48
CA LEU A 188 2.67 10.91 1.59
C LEU A 188 2.20 10.29 2.90
N ARG A 189 1.75 9.04 2.84
CA ARG A 189 1.41 8.23 4.02
C ARG A 189 2.41 7.10 4.20
N VAL A 190 2.79 6.84 5.44
CA VAL A 190 3.71 5.76 5.78
C VAL A 190 3.05 4.84 6.80
N VAL A 191 3.03 3.55 6.49
CA VAL A 191 2.54 2.50 7.40
C VAL A 191 3.73 1.65 7.80
N ARG A 192 3.96 1.46 9.08
CA ARG A 192 5.00 0.54 9.58
C ARG A 192 4.33 -0.61 10.30
N THR A 193 4.63 -1.84 9.93
CA THR A 193 4.14 -3.00 10.69
C THR A 193 5.18 -3.47 11.71
N VAL A 194 4.67 -4.03 12.80
CA VAL A 194 5.49 -4.65 13.83
C VAL A 194 4.83 -5.99 14.18
N GLY A 195 5.62 -7.07 14.10
CA GLY A 195 5.25 -8.36 14.67
C GLY A 195 5.52 -8.31 16.17
N SER A 196 4.51 -8.63 16.97
CA SER A 196 4.62 -8.88 18.42
C SER A 196 4.65 -10.38 18.68
#